data_AF-A0A966CW73-F1
#
_entry.id   AF-A0A966CW73-F1
#
_cell.length_a   1.000
_cell.length_b   1.000
_cell.length_c   1.000
_cell.angle_alpha   90.00
_cell.angle_beta   90.00
_cell.angle_gamma   90.00
#
_symmetry.space_group_name_H-M   'P 1'
#
loop_
_entity.id
_entity.type
_entity.pdbx_description
1 polymer ?
#
loop_
_entity_poly.entity_id
_entity_poly.type
_entity_poly.pdbx_seq_one_letter_code
_entity_poly.pdbx_strand_id
1 'polypeptide(L)'
;MDIVNKKVEKLQEELESCIKTLIEASAAANITQDIVVGNLVDRKLADLAKTNKLAVDYIEKVTGKDIDVVMAENVALEEEE
;
A
#
# COMPACT_ATOMS: atom_id res chain seq x y z
N MET A 1 -15.24 -19.63 20.31
CA MET A 1 -14.64 -18.54 19.51
C MET A 1 -15.66 -17.43 19.43
N ASP A 2 -15.36 -16.32 20.10
CA ASP A 2 -16.31 -15.24 20.36
C ASP A 2 -16.70 -14.48 19.09
N ILE A 3 -17.94 -13.97 19.06
CA ILE A 3 -18.50 -13.23 17.90
C ILE A 3 -17.60 -12.05 17.50
N VAL A 4 -16.92 -11.43 18.47
CA VAL A 4 -15.97 -10.34 18.24
C VAL A 4 -14.78 -10.80 17.40
N ASN A 5 -14.17 -11.95 17.73
CA ASN A 5 -13.01 -12.47 16.99
C ASN A 5 -13.37 -12.80 15.54
N LYS A 6 -14.55 -13.39 15.30
CA LYS A 6 -15.03 -13.66 13.93
C LYS A 6 -15.22 -12.39 13.11
N LYS A 7 -15.68 -11.30 13.73
CA LYS A 7 -15.82 -10.00 13.05
C LYS A 7 -14.46 -9.37 12.73
N VAL A 8 -13.51 -9.47 13.65
CA VAL A 8 -12.14 -8.97 13.45
C VAL A 8 -11.46 -9.71 12.31
N GLU A 9 -11.54 -11.05 12.27
CA GLU A 9 -10.98 -11.86 11.18
C GLU A 9 -11.57 -11.48 9.82
N LYS A 10 -12.91 -11.36 9.74
CA LYS A 10 -13.56 -10.95 8.50
C LYS A 10 -13.12 -9.56 8.04
N LEU A 11 -12.98 -8.61 8.95
CA LEU A 11 -12.49 -7.26 8.62
C LEU A 11 -11.02 -7.28 8.16
N GLN A 12 -10.19 -8.16 8.73
CA GLN A 12 -8.82 -8.36 8.27
C GLN A 12 -8.78 -8.94 6.85
N GLU A 13 -9.60 -9.94 6.56
CA GLU A 13 -9.72 -10.50 5.21
C GLU A 13 -10.20 -9.46 4.19
N GLU A 14 -11.20 -8.64 4.54
CA GLU A 14 -11.69 -7.56 3.69
C GLU A 14 -10.62 -6.48 3.46
N LEU A 15 -9.84 -6.13 4.49
CA LEU A 15 -8.73 -5.19 4.38
C LEU A 15 -7.62 -5.73 3.46
N GLU A 16 -7.21 -6.99 3.63
CA GLU A 16 -6.19 -7.62 2.78
C GLU A 16 -6.66 -7.70 1.32
N SER A 17 -7.94 -8.01 1.09
CA SER A 17 -8.54 -8.00 -0.24
C SER A 17 -8.48 -6.60 -0.87
N CYS A 18 -8.83 -5.56 -0.10
CA CYS A 18 -8.73 -4.17 -0.56
C CYS A 18 -7.30 -3.77 -0.93
N ILE A 19 -6.30 -4.16 -0.12
CA ILE A 19 -4.88 -3.91 -0.41
C ILE A 19 -4.46 -4.59 -1.71
N LYS A 20 -4.88 -5.84 -1.96
CA LYS A 20 -4.61 -6.54 -3.22
C LYS A 20 -5.19 -5.80 -4.43
N THR A 21 -6.42 -5.29 -4.33
CA THR A 21 -7.01 -4.49 -5.41
C THR A 21 -6.24 -3.19 -5.65
N LEU A 22 -5.74 -2.53 -4.61
CA LEU A 22 -4.87 -1.35 -4.77
C LEU A 22 -3.55 -1.70 -5.46
N ILE A 23 -2.94 -2.83 -5.11
CA ILE A 23 -1.72 -3.33 -5.77
C ILE A 23 -1.95 -3.55 -7.27
N GLU A 24 -3.07 -4.19 -7.63
CA GLU A 24 -3.46 -4.41 -9.03
C GLU A 24 -3.69 -3.08 -9.76
N ALA A 25 -4.33 -2.11 -9.10
CA ALA A 25 -4.57 -0.78 -9.67
C ALA A 25 -3.25 -0.01 -9.90
N SER A 26 -2.30 -0.08 -8.96
CA SER A 26 -0.96 0.53 -9.12
C SER A 26 -0.22 -0.11 -10.31
N ALA A 27 -0.20 -1.44 -10.39
CA ALA A 27 0.41 -2.15 -11.51
C ALA A 27 -0.24 -1.80 -12.86
N ALA A 28 -1.57 -1.71 -12.89
CA ALA A 28 -2.31 -1.33 -14.09
C ALA A 28 -2.00 0.12 -14.51
N ALA A 29 -2.01 1.07 -13.56
CA ALA A 29 -1.70 2.47 -13.80
C ALA A 29 -0.27 2.65 -14.34
N ASN A 30 0.70 1.88 -13.82
CA ASN A 30 2.06 1.87 -14.34
C ASN A 30 2.12 1.36 -15.80
N ILE A 31 1.38 0.29 -16.13
CA ILE A 31 1.31 -0.24 -17.50
C ILE A 31 0.65 0.77 -18.46
N THR A 32 -0.43 1.42 -18.04
CA THR A 32 -1.15 2.39 -18.87
C THR A 32 -0.54 3.78 -18.84
N GLN A 33 0.55 3.97 -18.08
CA GLN A 33 1.18 5.27 -17.83
C GLN A 33 0.19 6.33 -17.30
N ASP A 34 -0.80 5.89 -16.52
CA ASP A 34 -1.72 6.80 -15.82
C ASP A 34 -1.04 7.30 -14.54
N ILE A 35 -0.28 8.38 -14.68
CA ILE A 35 0.55 8.94 -13.61
C ILE A 35 -0.31 9.42 -12.44
N VAL A 36 -1.49 10.00 -12.71
CA VAL A 36 -2.36 10.56 -11.65
C VAL A 36 -2.93 9.44 -10.79
N VAL A 37 -3.45 8.38 -11.42
CA VAL A 37 -3.97 7.22 -10.70
C VAL A 37 -2.84 6.47 -10.01
N GLY A 38 -1.69 6.29 -10.67
CA GLY A 38 -0.50 5.65 -10.11
C GLY A 38 -0.08 6.32 -8.81
N ASN A 39 0.19 7.63 -8.83
CA ASN A 39 0.61 8.39 -7.65
C ASN A 39 -0.41 8.34 -6.51
N LEU A 40 -1.71 8.42 -6.84
CA LEU A 40 -2.77 8.35 -5.83
C LEU A 40 -2.78 7.00 -5.12
N VAL A 41 -2.68 5.91 -5.89
CA VAL A 41 -2.71 4.55 -5.35
C VAL A 41 -1.43 4.25 -4.58
N ASP A 42 -0.28 4.66 -5.10
CA ASP A 42 1.02 4.46 -4.44
C ASP A 42 1.08 5.19 -3.09
N ARG A 43 0.56 6.41 -2.99
CA ARG A 43 0.44 7.13 -1.70
C ARG A 43 -0.43 6.35 -0.71
N LYS A 44 -1.56 5.80 -1.16
CA LYS A 44 -2.44 4.98 -0.30
C LYS A 44 -1.76 3.69 0.15
N LEU A 45 -1.00 3.04 -0.72
CA LEU A 45 -0.22 1.86 -0.37
C LEU A 45 0.87 2.20 0.64
N ALA A 46 1.56 3.33 0.49
CA ALA A 46 2.54 3.81 1.47
C ALA A 46 1.92 4.05 2.85
N ASP A 47 0.73 4.67 2.91
CA ASP A 47 0.00 4.84 4.18
C ASP A 47 -0.37 3.49 4.82
N LEU A 48 -0.82 2.53 4.01
CA LEU A 48 -1.19 1.19 4.49
C LEU A 48 0.03 0.40 4.96
N ALA A 49 1.20 0.60 4.35
CA ALA A 49 2.45 -0.05 4.73
C ALA A 49 2.91 0.30 6.15
N LYS A 50 2.44 1.41 6.73
CA LYS A 50 2.67 1.75 8.15
C LYS A 50 2.12 0.70 9.12
N THR A 51 1.15 -0.10 8.69
CA THR A 51 0.41 -1.04 9.56
C THR A 51 0.14 -2.41 8.94
N ASN A 52 0.36 -2.59 7.64
CA ASN A 52 0.01 -3.83 6.94
C ASN A 52 1.16 -4.37 6.09
N LYS A 53 1.54 -5.62 6.37
CA LYS A 53 2.65 -6.31 5.72
C LYS A 53 2.48 -6.51 4.21
N LEU A 54 1.27 -6.71 3.70
CA LEU A 54 1.06 -6.89 2.26
C LEU A 54 1.45 -5.65 1.46
N ALA A 55 1.21 -4.46 2.02
CA ALA A 55 1.62 -3.20 1.39
C ALA A 55 3.13 -3.01 1.48
N VAL A 56 3.76 -3.35 2.61
CA VAL A 56 5.23 -3.37 2.77
C VAL A 56 5.87 -4.28 1.72
N ASP A 57 5.49 -5.56 1.70
CA ASP A 57 6.06 -6.57 0.80
C ASP A 57 5.95 -6.14 -0.67
N TYR A 58 4.84 -5.51 -1.05
CA TYR A 58 4.65 -4.97 -2.40
C TYR A 58 5.59 -3.81 -2.71
N ILE A 59 5.65 -2.79 -1.83
CA ILE A 59 6.48 -1.60 -2.03
C ILE A 59 7.95 -1.99 -2.10
N GLU A 60 8.43 -2.85 -1.21
CA GLU A 60 9.82 -3.31 -1.22
C GLU A 60 10.16 -4.08 -2.49
N LYS A 61 9.22 -4.91 -2.98
CA LYS A 61 9.38 -5.64 -4.23
C LYS A 61 9.51 -4.71 -5.45
N VAL A 62 8.68 -3.67 -5.54
CA VAL A 62 8.69 -2.78 -6.73
C VAL A 62 9.82 -1.76 -6.67
N THR A 63 10.17 -1.29 -5.48
CA THR A 63 11.25 -0.29 -5.29
C THR A 63 12.64 -0.92 -5.18
N GLY A 64 12.72 -2.18 -4.73
CA GLY A 64 13.98 -2.83 -4.37
C GLY A 64 14.65 -2.26 -3.12
N LYS A 65 13.91 -1.47 -2.32
CA LYS A 65 14.38 -0.82 -1.09
C LYS A 65 13.57 -1.29 0.11
N ASP A 66 14.17 -1.20 1.29
CA ASP A 66 13.46 -1.38 2.55
C ASP A 66 12.41 -0.26 2.75
N ILE A 67 11.25 -0.61 3.32
CA ILE A 67 10.14 0.34 3.49
C ILE A 67 10.51 1.57 4.32
N ASP A 68 11.39 1.44 5.32
CA ASP A 68 11.80 2.57 6.16
C ASP A 68 12.59 3.60 5.34
N VAL A 69 13.38 3.14 4.37
CA VAL A 69 14.11 4.01 3.43
C VAL A 69 13.13 4.72 2.51
N VAL A 70 12.16 4.00 1.95
CA VAL A 70 11.14 4.57 1.05
C VAL A 70 10.30 5.62 1.77
N MET A 71 9.92 5.37 3.03
CA MET A 71 9.16 6.34 3.82
C MET A 71 9.96 7.59 4.14
N ALA A 72 11.24 7.46 4.49
CA ALA A 72 12.10 8.61 4.73
C ALA A 72 12.27 9.48 3.47
N GLU A 73 12.43 8.86 2.31
CA GLU A 73 12.50 9.56 1.02
C GLU A 73 11.19 10.31 0.70
N ASN A 74 10.04 9.67 0.92
CA ASN A 74 8.74 10.30 0.69
C ASN A 74 8.48 11.50 1.61
N VAL A 75 8.86 11.43 2.88
CA VAL A 75 8.75 12.56 3.82
C VAL A 75 9.61 13.74 3.36
N ALA A 76 10.85 13.48 2.93
CA ALA A 76 11.72 14.53 2.43
C ALA A 76 11.15 15.22 1.17
N LEU A 77 10.51 14.46 0.28
CA LEU A 77 9.86 15.01 -0.92
C LEU A 77 8.62 15.84 -0.59
N GLU A 78 7.80 15.43 0.38
CA GLU A 78 6.62 16.20 0.81
C GLU A 78 7.00 17.54 1.50
N GLU A 79 8.20 17.65 2.07
CA GLU A 79 8.72 18.90 2.62
C GLU A 79 9.24 19.88 1.55
N GLU A 80 9.47 19.40 0.32
CA GLU A 80 9.94 20.19 -0.82
C GLU A 80 8.81 20.70 -1.76
N GLU A 81 7.57 20.20 -1.62
CA GLU A 81 6.34 20.66 -2.34
C GLU A 81 5.58 21.77 -1.59
#